data_AF-A0A6I2H0U9-F1
#
_entry.id   AF-A0A6I2H0U9-F1
#
_cell.length_a   1.000
_cell.length_b   1.000
_cell.length_c   1.000
_cell.angle_alpha   90.00
_cell.angle_beta   90.00
_cell.angle_gamma   90.00
#
_symmetry.space_group_name_H-M   'P 1'
#
loop_
_entity.id
_entity.type
_entity.pdbx_description
1 polymer ?
#
loop_
_entity_poly.entity_id
_entity_poly.type
_entity_poly.pdbx_seq_one_letter_code
_entity_poly.pdbx_strand_id
1 'polypeptide(L)'
;MARIERMQVHSFWLEVPRRALERLPGELAPELALRLTRSPGPGGAELLELAEERGGCLLRFAPVEPADEGVVALREVQIREDADGSFFLATLGAMMVRYGGDLEAQVQGGPGARPTPVHIVRGVTDYPGLSTHSAAAHLAQAADDAGAKDRAQAPAVSAAPAASSGTEAPGAAGGGAGQEEQEVHELLGRAQAHWAEYQRLKGRRGE
;
A
#
# COMPACT_ATOMS: atom_id res chain seq x y z
N MET A 1 0.88 19.34 17.33
CA MET A 1 1.40 19.30 15.95
C MET A 1 0.98 20.58 15.24
N ALA A 2 1.57 20.89 14.08
CA ALA A 2 1.28 22.14 13.39
C ALA A 2 0.00 21.99 12.55
N ARG A 3 -0.95 22.90 12.77
CA ARG A 3 -2.12 23.11 11.91
C ARG A 3 -1.70 23.22 10.44
N ILE A 4 -2.42 22.53 9.57
CA ILE A 4 -2.23 22.60 8.11
C ILE A 4 -3.38 23.42 7.53
N GLU A 5 -3.09 24.65 7.10
CA GLU A 5 -4.10 25.47 6.43
C GLU A 5 -4.37 24.96 5.01
N ARG A 6 -3.31 24.55 4.32
CA ARG A 6 -3.40 24.06 2.95
C ARG A 6 -2.25 23.13 2.65
N MET A 7 -2.53 22.05 1.93
CA MET A 7 -1.51 21.23 1.30
C MET A 7 -1.50 21.49 -0.22
N GLN A 8 -0.34 21.83 -0.76
CA GLN A 8 -0.12 21.92 -2.19
C GLN A 8 0.57 20.65 -2.66
N VAL A 9 -0.18 19.76 -3.31
CA VAL A 9 0.33 18.50 -3.82
C VAL A 9 0.93 18.71 -5.21
N HIS A 10 2.16 18.26 -5.41
CA HIS A 10 2.88 18.35 -6.69
C HIS A 10 2.80 17.04 -7.45
N SER A 11 3.07 15.92 -6.78
CA SER A 11 2.96 14.58 -7.34
C SER A 11 2.56 13.59 -6.25
N PHE A 12 1.86 12.53 -6.63
CA PHE A 12 1.52 11.43 -5.74
C PHE A 12 1.22 10.16 -6.51
N TRP A 13 1.46 9.03 -5.88
CA TRP A 13 1.03 7.72 -6.34
C TRP A 13 0.72 6.85 -5.12
N LEU A 14 -0.44 6.20 -5.13
CA LEU A 14 -0.86 5.31 -4.05
C LEU A 14 -1.91 4.34 -4.58
N GLU A 15 -1.67 3.05 -4.39
CA GLU A 15 -2.63 1.98 -4.62
C GLU A 15 -2.93 1.31 -3.29
N VAL A 16 -4.21 1.11 -2.99
CA VAL A 16 -4.66 0.49 -1.74
C VAL A 16 -5.70 -0.58 -1.99
N PRO A 17 -5.74 -1.63 -1.17
CA PRO A 17 -6.86 -2.56 -1.19
C PRO A 17 -8.17 -1.84 -0.82
N ARG A 18 -9.21 -1.97 -1.65
CA ARG A 18 -10.56 -1.43 -1.42
C ARG A 18 -11.09 -1.78 -0.03
N ARG A 19 -10.91 -3.04 0.40
CA ARG A 19 -11.31 -3.51 1.74
C ARG A 19 -10.58 -2.81 2.88
N ALA A 20 -9.36 -2.34 2.66
CA ALA A 20 -8.66 -1.57 3.67
C ALA A 20 -9.21 -0.14 3.75
N LEU A 21 -9.48 0.48 2.60
CA LEU A 21 -10.11 1.80 2.55
C LEU A 21 -11.50 1.79 3.20
N GLU A 22 -12.30 0.74 2.97
CA GLU A 22 -13.64 0.58 3.56
C GLU A 22 -13.62 0.39 5.10
N ARG A 23 -12.52 -0.12 5.67
CA ARG A 23 -12.36 -0.29 7.12
C ARG A 23 -11.83 0.95 7.83
N LEU A 24 -11.13 1.82 7.09
CA LEU A 24 -10.38 2.94 7.64
C LEU A 24 -11.24 3.93 8.47
N PRO A 25 -12.48 4.28 8.08
CA PRO A 25 -13.35 5.08 8.94
C PRO A 25 -13.62 4.46 10.31
N GLY A 26 -13.74 3.13 10.39
CA GLY A 26 -13.97 2.41 11.63
C GLY A 26 -12.74 2.31 12.53
N GLU A 27 -11.54 2.25 11.93
CA GLU A 27 -10.26 2.18 12.64
C GLU A 27 -9.88 3.54 13.25
N LEU A 28 -10.26 4.65 12.62
CA LEU A 28 -9.93 6.02 13.04
C LEU A 28 -11.11 6.78 13.68
N ALA A 29 -12.24 6.09 13.89
CA ALA A 29 -13.56 6.69 14.11
C ALA A 29 -13.70 7.69 15.28
N PRO A 30 -13.06 7.54 16.46
CA PRO A 30 -13.29 8.51 17.52
C PRO A 30 -12.55 9.83 17.31
N GLU A 31 -11.46 9.85 16.53
CA GLU A 31 -10.56 11.02 16.49
C GLU A 31 -10.81 11.93 15.28
N LEU A 32 -11.21 11.38 14.13
CA LEU A 32 -11.22 12.10 12.85
C LEU A 32 -12.58 12.21 12.15
N ALA A 33 -13.64 11.54 12.66
CA ALA A 33 -14.98 11.57 12.05
C ALA A 33 -14.94 11.42 10.51
N LEU A 34 -14.26 10.37 10.03
CA LEU A 34 -14.10 10.12 8.60
C LEU A 34 -15.36 9.47 8.03
N ARG A 35 -15.70 9.84 6.80
CA ARG A 35 -16.80 9.25 6.04
C ARG A 35 -16.32 8.77 4.69
N LEU A 36 -16.64 7.52 4.36
CA LEU A 36 -16.44 6.96 3.03
C LEU A 36 -17.76 6.99 2.27
N THR A 37 -17.79 7.69 1.13
CA THR A 37 -18.94 7.76 0.22
C THR A 37 -18.58 7.21 -1.15
N ARG A 38 -19.58 6.69 -1.85
CA ARG A 38 -19.47 6.21 -3.24
C ARG A 38 -20.09 7.26 -4.14
N SER A 39 -19.36 7.72 -5.15
CA SER A 39 -19.83 8.71 -6.13
C SER A 39 -19.66 8.20 -7.56
N PRO A 40 -20.53 8.59 -8.50
CA PRO A 40 -20.36 8.24 -9.91
C PRO A 40 -19.19 9.04 -10.50
N GLY A 41 -18.23 8.33 -11.07
CA GLY A 41 -17.08 8.88 -11.76
C GLY A 41 -17.30 9.11 -13.26
N PRO A 42 -16.34 9.77 -13.91
CA PRO A 42 -16.35 9.92 -15.37
C PRO A 42 -16.35 8.53 -16.04
N GLY A 43 -17.19 8.36 -17.06
CA GLY A 43 -17.35 7.07 -17.75
C GLY A 43 -18.15 6.02 -16.98
N GLY A 44 -18.81 6.38 -15.88
CA GLY A 44 -19.64 5.46 -15.08
C GLY A 44 -18.86 4.60 -14.09
N ALA A 45 -17.54 4.81 -13.98
CA ALA A 45 -16.72 4.14 -12.98
C ALA A 45 -17.10 4.59 -11.56
N GLU A 46 -17.14 3.66 -10.60
CA GLU A 46 -17.38 3.98 -9.18
C GLU A 46 -16.16 4.70 -8.59
N LEU A 47 -16.36 5.88 -7.99
CA LEU A 47 -15.34 6.57 -7.20
C LEU A 47 -15.61 6.36 -5.72
N LEU A 48 -14.54 6.21 -4.95
CA LEU A 48 -14.59 6.17 -3.50
C LEU A 48 -14.03 7.48 -2.95
N GLU A 49 -14.83 8.18 -2.16
CA GLU A 49 -14.50 9.47 -1.58
C GLU A 49 -14.38 9.31 -0.06
N LEU A 50 -13.16 9.48 0.46
CA LEU A 50 -12.90 9.50 1.89
C LEU A 50 -12.73 10.96 2.33
N ALA A 51 -13.68 11.47 3.11
CA ALA A 51 -13.71 12.86 3.54
C ALA A 51 -13.81 12.97 5.06
N GLU A 52 -13.30 14.07 5.61
CA GLU A 52 -13.57 14.47 6.99
C GLU A 52 -14.95 15.14 7.10
N GLU A 53 -15.77 14.76 8.09
CA GLU A 53 -17.11 15.34 8.27
C GLU A 53 -17.11 16.85 8.53
N ARG A 54 -16.05 17.36 9.16
CA ARG A 54 -15.88 18.79 9.47
C ARG A 54 -15.56 19.64 8.23
N GLY A 55 -15.28 18.98 7.10
CA GLY A 55 -14.98 19.61 5.82
C GLY A 55 -13.52 20.09 5.71
N GLY A 56 -13.05 20.25 4.48
CA GLY A 56 -11.70 20.73 4.18
C GLY A 56 -10.74 19.64 3.68
N CYS A 57 -10.93 18.40 4.11
CA CYS A 57 -10.10 17.26 3.73
C CYS A 57 -10.89 16.20 2.94
N LEU A 58 -10.34 15.77 1.80
CA LEU A 58 -10.92 14.80 0.88
C LEU A 58 -9.81 14.03 0.14
N LEU A 59 -9.99 12.72 0.05
CA LEU A 59 -9.24 11.83 -0.83
C LEU A 59 -10.20 11.12 -1.77
N ARG A 60 -9.91 11.12 -3.08
CA ARG A 60 -10.68 10.36 -4.07
C ARG A 60 -9.88 9.21 -4.63
N PHE A 61 -10.51 8.05 -4.72
CA PHE A 61 -9.94 6.83 -5.26
C PHE A 61 -10.78 6.32 -6.43
N ALA A 62 -10.11 5.72 -7.41
CA ALA A 62 -10.75 5.04 -8.53
C ALA A 62 -10.18 3.62 -8.69
N PRO A 63 -10.98 2.65 -9.15
CA PRO A 63 -10.50 1.32 -9.51
C PRO A 63 -9.33 1.37 -10.50
N VAL A 64 -8.42 0.40 -10.38
CA VAL A 64 -7.31 0.21 -11.33
C VAL A 64 -7.73 -0.83 -12.39
N GLU A 65 -7.52 -0.52 -13.67
CA GLU A 65 -7.74 -1.45 -14.77
C GLU A 65 -6.42 -2.11 -15.21
N PRO A 66 -6.42 -3.40 -15.64
CA PRO A 66 -7.56 -4.32 -15.67
C PRO A 66 -7.87 -4.96 -14.30
N ALA A 67 -9.14 -4.83 -13.89
CA ALA A 67 -9.92 -5.62 -12.93
C ALA A 67 -9.20 -6.44 -11.84
N ASP A 68 -8.19 -5.89 -11.18
CA ASP A 68 -7.91 -6.37 -9.83
C ASP A 68 -9.01 -5.81 -8.93
N GLU A 69 -10.12 -6.55 -8.81
CA GLU A 69 -11.36 -6.14 -8.12
C GLU A 69 -11.13 -5.69 -6.66
N GLY A 70 -9.93 -5.92 -6.14
CA GLY A 70 -9.50 -5.52 -4.82
C GLY A 70 -8.75 -4.19 -4.71
N VAL A 71 -8.29 -3.55 -5.80
CA VAL A 71 -7.34 -2.41 -5.70
C VAL A 71 -7.91 -1.12 -6.25
N VAL A 72 -7.71 -0.02 -5.50
CA VAL A 72 -8.07 1.34 -5.92
C VAL A 72 -6.86 2.25 -5.85
N ALA A 73 -6.70 3.11 -6.86
CA ALA A 73 -5.65 4.12 -6.93
C ALA A 73 -6.18 5.48 -6.47
N LEU A 74 -5.36 6.20 -5.69
CA LEU A 74 -5.61 7.58 -5.34
C LEU A 74 -5.57 8.45 -6.60
N ARG A 75 -6.58 9.31 -6.77
CA ARG A 75 -6.75 10.19 -7.94
C ARG A 75 -6.79 11.66 -7.58
N GLU A 76 -7.18 11.99 -6.35
CA GLU A 76 -7.25 13.37 -5.89
C GLU A 76 -6.93 13.45 -4.41
N VAL A 77 -6.16 14.48 -4.06
CA VAL A 77 -5.84 14.85 -2.68
C VAL A 77 -6.21 16.30 -2.49
N GLN A 78 -7.10 16.55 -1.53
CA GLN A 78 -7.43 17.88 -1.08
C GLN A 78 -7.33 17.92 0.44
N ILE A 79 -6.39 18.71 0.97
CA ILE A 79 -6.25 18.94 2.41
C ILE A 79 -6.25 20.44 2.63
N ARG A 80 -7.27 20.91 3.34
CA ARG A 80 -7.48 22.30 3.73
C ARG A 80 -8.00 22.33 5.16
N GLU A 81 -7.52 23.30 5.92
CA GLU A 81 -8.00 23.56 7.28
C GLU A 81 -7.91 22.33 8.22
N ASP A 82 -6.92 21.46 8.01
CA ASP A 82 -6.63 20.33 8.88
C ASP A 82 -6.01 20.86 10.18
N ALA A 83 -6.89 21.07 11.17
CA ALA A 83 -6.65 21.85 12.38
C ALA A 83 -5.42 21.36 13.17
N ASP A 84 -5.24 20.03 13.23
CA ASP A 84 -4.18 19.39 14.00
C ASP A 84 -3.18 18.64 13.11
N GLY A 85 -3.36 18.67 11.79
CA GLY A 85 -2.62 17.83 10.85
C GLY A 85 -3.02 16.36 10.94
N SER A 86 -4.12 16.05 11.64
CA SER A 86 -4.53 14.70 11.99
C SER A 86 -5.03 13.94 10.77
N PHE A 87 -5.76 14.60 9.86
CA PHE A 87 -6.16 13.97 8.60
C PHE A 87 -4.93 13.63 7.76
N PHE A 88 -4.00 14.56 7.62
CA PHE A 88 -2.77 14.29 6.89
C PHE A 88 -1.99 13.14 7.55
N LEU A 89 -1.78 13.16 8.85
CA LEU A 89 -0.88 12.21 9.52
C LEU A 89 -1.50 10.81 9.68
N ALA A 90 -2.72 10.75 10.21
CA ALA A 90 -3.36 9.49 10.55
C ALA A 90 -4.06 8.83 9.36
N THR A 91 -4.40 9.62 8.32
CA THR A 91 -5.07 9.09 7.12
C THR A 91 -4.10 9.04 5.93
N LEU A 92 -3.81 10.18 5.29
CA LEU A 92 -3.05 10.18 4.03
C LEU A 92 -1.62 9.64 4.22
N GLY A 93 -0.88 10.22 5.14
CA GLY A 93 0.50 9.87 5.44
C GLY A 93 0.62 8.44 5.95
N ALA A 94 -0.25 8.00 6.86
CA ALA A 94 -0.30 6.61 7.30
C ALA A 94 -0.55 5.64 6.14
N MET A 95 -1.47 5.95 5.21
CA MET A 95 -1.70 5.12 4.02
C MET A 95 -0.49 5.12 3.08
N MET A 96 0.12 6.29 2.82
CA MET A 96 1.32 6.40 1.98
C MET A 96 2.46 5.55 2.55
N VAL A 97 2.66 5.59 3.86
CA VAL A 97 3.67 4.80 4.54
C VAL A 97 3.33 3.30 4.51
N ARG A 98 2.08 2.93 4.81
CA ARG A 98 1.64 1.53 4.90
C ARG A 98 1.67 0.80 3.56
N TYR A 99 1.20 1.45 2.50
CA TYR A 99 1.07 0.82 1.18
C TYR A 99 2.20 1.20 0.21
N GLY A 100 3.28 1.81 0.72
CA GLY A 100 4.45 2.12 -0.10
C GLY A 100 4.18 3.17 -1.17
N GLY A 101 3.33 4.16 -0.88
CA GLY A 101 3.02 5.26 -1.79
C GLY A 101 4.14 6.30 -1.90
N ASP A 102 4.02 7.14 -2.93
CA ASP A 102 4.87 8.29 -3.20
C ASP A 102 4.06 9.57 -3.02
N LEU A 103 4.66 10.59 -2.41
CA LEU A 103 4.06 11.91 -2.21
C LEU A 103 5.11 13.00 -2.23
N GLU A 104 4.91 14.00 -3.08
CA GLU A 104 5.64 15.25 -3.09
C GLU A 104 4.66 16.40 -2.91
N ALA A 105 4.80 17.15 -1.82
CA ALA A 105 3.88 18.22 -1.50
C ALA A 105 4.55 19.30 -0.64
N GLN A 106 3.89 20.45 -0.54
CA GLN A 106 4.21 21.50 0.41
C GLN A 106 3.04 21.71 1.36
N VAL A 107 3.33 21.64 2.65
CA VAL A 107 2.37 21.91 3.72
C VAL A 107 2.52 23.37 4.12
N GLN A 108 1.45 24.13 3.96
CA GLN A 108 1.34 25.49 4.43
C GLN A 108 0.63 25.48 5.80
N GLY A 109 1.39 25.85 6.83
CA GLY A 109 0.84 26.04 8.17
C GLY A 109 0.14 27.39 8.34
N GLY A 110 -0.12 27.77 9.59
CA GLY A 110 -0.76 29.04 9.95
C GLY A 110 -0.05 30.30 9.46
N PRO A 111 -0.64 31.50 9.66
CA PRO A 111 -0.10 32.75 9.15
C PRO A 111 1.34 33.00 9.63
N GLY A 112 2.26 33.24 8.70
CA GLY A 112 3.68 33.46 8.98
C GLY A 112 4.52 32.19 9.13
N ALA A 113 3.91 31.00 9.08
CA ALA A 113 4.66 29.75 8.98
C ALA A 113 5.31 29.63 7.60
N ARG A 114 6.57 29.17 7.56
CA ARG A 114 7.20 28.81 6.30
C ARG A 114 6.58 27.52 5.76
N PRO A 115 6.37 27.40 4.43
CA PRO A 115 5.96 26.13 3.84
C PRO A 115 6.96 25.03 4.18
N THR A 116 6.45 23.87 4.60
CA THR A 116 7.26 22.70 4.94
C THR A 116 7.12 21.68 3.82
N PRO A 117 8.22 21.26 3.17
CA PRO A 117 8.15 20.21 2.17
C PRO A 117 7.83 18.87 2.82
N VAL A 118 7.06 18.05 2.11
CA VAL A 118 6.76 16.66 2.44
C VAL A 118 7.25 15.80 1.30
N HIS A 119 8.13 14.87 1.61
CA HIS A 119 8.62 13.86 0.69
C HIS A 119 8.39 12.48 1.28
N ILE A 120 7.59 11.68 0.61
CA ILE A 120 7.40 10.26 0.89
C ILE A 120 7.77 9.51 -0.37
N VAL A 121 8.70 8.56 -0.27
CA VAL A 121 9.12 7.72 -1.40
C VAL A 121 9.02 6.26 -0.99
N ARG A 122 8.16 5.50 -1.65
CA ARG A 122 7.86 4.10 -1.34
C ARG A 122 7.55 3.89 0.14
N GLY A 123 6.76 4.79 0.71
CA GLY A 123 6.38 4.80 2.12
C GLY A 123 7.48 5.25 3.10
N VAL A 124 8.69 5.56 2.63
CA VAL A 124 9.77 6.08 3.48
C VAL A 124 9.69 7.60 3.53
N THR A 125 9.75 8.17 4.74
CA THR A 125 9.70 9.62 4.95
C THR A 125 10.45 10.04 6.21
N ASP A 126 11.01 11.24 6.17
CA ASP A 126 11.59 11.95 7.31
C ASP A 126 10.59 12.91 7.97
N TYR A 127 9.36 13.00 7.46
CA TYR A 127 8.38 13.95 7.96
C TYR A 127 7.99 13.63 9.42
N PRO A 128 8.09 14.62 10.34
CA PRO A 128 7.78 14.41 11.75
C PRO A 128 6.37 13.86 11.97
N GLY A 129 6.26 12.76 12.72
CA GLY A 129 4.99 12.09 13.02
C GLY A 129 4.64 10.91 12.11
N LEU A 130 5.22 10.82 10.90
CA LEU A 130 5.04 9.67 10.02
C LEU A 130 6.17 8.64 10.14
N SER A 131 7.35 9.06 10.57
CA SER A 131 8.52 8.17 10.74
C SER A 131 8.30 7.04 11.76
N THR A 132 7.51 7.28 12.81
CA THR A 132 7.11 6.23 13.78
C THR A 132 6.14 5.22 13.18
N HIS A 133 5.26 5.67 12.29
CA HIS A 133 4.30 4.82 11.58
C HIS A 133 4.99 3.93 10.54
N SER A 134 6.11 4.38 9.97
CA SER A 134 6.91 3.59 9.01
C SER A 134 7.48 2.32 9.65
N ALA A 135 8.07 2.42 10.84
CA ALA A 135 8.58 1.25 11.55
C ALA A 135 7.47 0.23 11.90
N ALA A 136 6.30 0.71 12.34
CA ALA A 136 5.16 -0.15 12.67
C ALA A 136 4.52 -0.78 11.43
N ALA A 137 4.39 -0.03 10.34
CA ALA A 137 3.86 -0.52 9.07
C ALA A 137 4.75 -1.61 8.47
N HIS A 138 6.07 -1.43 8.48
CA HIS A 138 6.99 -2.47 8.01
C HIS A 138 6.90 -3.76 8.84
N LEU A 139 6.65 -3.66 10.15
CA LEU A 139 6.43 -4.82 11.02
C LEU A 139 5.07 -5.51 10.76
N ALA A 140 4.01 -4.73 10.55
CA ALA A 140 2.68 -5.27 10.23
C ALA A 140 2.64 -5.93 8.84
N GLN A 141 3.27 -5.32 7.83
CA GLN A 141 3.41 -5.88 6.50
C GLN A 141 4.20 -7.20 6.54
N ALA A 142 5.31 -7.24 7.29
CA ALA A 142 6.08 -8.47 7.47
C ALA A 142 5.29 -9.58 8.18
N ALA A 143 4.38 -9.22 9.11
CA ALA A 143 3.49 -10.18 9.77
C ALA A 143 2.37 -10.68 8.85
N ASP A 144 1.80 -9.82 8.01
CA ASP A 144 0.79 -10.21 7.01
C ASP A 144 1.41 -11.09 5.90
N ASP A 145 2.64 -10.78 5.46
CA ASP A 145 3.39 -11.59 4.49
C ASP A 145 3.85 -12.94 5.08
N ALA A 146 4.22 -12.97 6.37
CA ALA A 146 4.54 -14.22 7.08
C ALA A 146 3.28 -15.07 7.30
N GLY A 147 2.15 -14.45 7.66
CA GLY A 147 0.86 -15.12 7.83
C GLY A 147 0.27 -15.65 6.51
N ALA A 148 0.51 -14.96 5.39
CA ALA A 148 0.16 -15.45 4.06
C ALA A 148 0.99 -16.68 3.65
N LYS A 149 2.26 -16.75 4.06
CA LYS A 149 3.13 -17.91 3.84
C LYS A 149 2.79 -19.10 4.76
N ASP A 150 2.45 -18.86 6.02
CA ASP A 150 2.01 -19.93 6.94
C ASP A 150 0.61 -20.47 6.63
N ARG A 151 -0.25 -19.68 5.96
CA ARG A 151 -1.57 -20.17 5.51
C ARG A 151 -1.52 -21.07 4.28
N ALA A 152 -0.42 -21.04 3.51
CA ALA A 152 -0.15 -21.98 2.42
C ALA A 152 0.50 -23.29 2.92
N GLN A 153 0.88 -23.38 4.20
CA GLN A 153 1.53 -24.54 4.80
C GLN A 153 0.92 -24.93 6.16
N ALA A 154 -0.40 -24.89 6.27
CA ALA A 154 -1.11 -25.58 7.34
C ALA A 154 -1.63 -26.94 6.84
N PRO A 155 -0.98 -28.07 7.15
CA PRO A 155 -1.63 -29.37 7.00
C PRO A 155 -2.81 -29.41 7.98
N ALA A 156 -3.99 -29.69 7.45
CA ALA A 156 -5.20 -29.91 8.24
C ALA A 156 -5.01 -31.14 9.15
N VAL A 157 -4.61 -30.91 10.41
CA VAL A 157 -4.78 -31.89 11.49
C VAL A 157 -6.09 -31.58 12.21
N SER A 158 -7.17 -32.11 11.64
CA SER A 158 -8.39 -32.41 12.40
C SER A 158 -8.05 -33.45 13.46
N ALA A 159 -8.10 -33.06 14.72
CA ALA A 159 -8.15 -33.98 15.83
C ALA A 159 -9.57 -34.55 15.95
N ALA A 160 -9.74 -35.81 15.54
CA ALA A 160 -10.80 -36.69 16.02
C ALA A 160 -10.27 -38.15 16.04
N PRO A 161 -10.57 -38.94 17.07
CA PRO A 161 -9.88 -40.21 17.30
C PRO A 161 -10.46 -41.36 16.45
N ALA A 162 -9.53 -41.99 15.72
CA ALA A 162 -9.40 -43.39 15.32
C ALA A 162 -10.62 -44.34 15.38
N ALA A 163 -10.93 -44.94 14.22
CA ALA A 163 -10.92 -46.40 14.07
C ALA A 163 -10.82 -46.86 12.60
N SER A 164 -9.98 -47.88 12.40
CA SER A 164 -9.96 -48.88 11.32
C SER A 164 -9.30 -48.56 9.97
N SER A 165 -8.03 -48.99 9.91
CA SER A 165 -7.50 -50.06 9.05
C SER A 165 -7.83 -50.07 7.54
N GLY A 166 -6.79 -49.89 6.71
CA GLY A 166 -6.83 -50.20 5.28
C GLY A 166 -5.48 -49.99 4.61
N THR A 167 -4.75 -51.09 4.43
CA THR A 167 -3.49 -51.27 3.70
C THR A 167 -3.58 -50.88 2.21
N GLU A 168 -2.61 -50.12 1.67
CA GLU A 168 -1.85 -50.44 0.43
C GLU A 168 -0.89 -49.31 -0.02
N ALA A 169 0.40 -49.68 -0.08
CA ALA A 169 1.52 -49.38 -1.00
C ALA A 169 1.55 -48.19 -2.00
N PRO A 170 2.77 -47.79 -2.47
CA PRO A 170 3.13 -46.43 -2.89
C PRO A 170 3.23 -46.22 -4.41
N GLY A 171 3.16 -44.96 -4.88
CA GLY A 171 3.52 -44.63 -6.27
C GLY A 171 3.32 -43.16 -6.67
N ALA A 172 4.43 -42.43 -6.76
CA ALA A 172 4.79 -41.36 -7.71
C ALA A 172 3.71 -40.40 -8.29
N ALA A 173 3.82 -39.10 -7.96
CA ALA A 173 3.63 -37.98 -8.89
C ALA A 173 4.10 -36.64 -8.26
N GLY A 174 5.41 -36.48 -8.09
CA GLY A 174 6.03 -35.17 -7.81
C GLY A 174 6.61 -34.62 -9.11
N GLY A 175 5.90 -33.72 -9.79
CA GLY A 175 6.31 -33.20 -11.11
C GLY A 175 6.16 -31.69 -11.33
N GLY A 176 5.48 -30.94 -10.46
CA GLY A 176 5.24 -29.51 -10.67
C GLY A 176 6.33 -28.57 -10.13
N ALA A 177 6.77 -28.80 -8.89
CA ALA A 177 7.63 -27.85 -8.18
C ALA A 177 9.02 -27.65 -8.83
N GLY A 178 9.59 -28.71 -9.43
CA GLY A 178 10.91 -28.62 -10.07
C GLY A 178 10.91 -27.87 -11.41
N GLN A 179 9.78 -27.79 -12.10
CA GLN A 179 9.67 -27.05 -13.36
C GLN A 179 9.60 -25.55 -13.11
N GLU A 180 8.79 -25.12 -12.14
CA GLU A 180 8.70 -23.71 -11.75
C GLU A 180 10.04 -23.19 -11.20
N GLU A 181 10.75 -23.98 -10.40
CA GLU A 181 12.09 -23.60 -9.91
C GLU A 181 13.12 -23.47 -11.04
N GLN A 182 13.04 -24.32 -12.07
CA GLN A 182 13.90 -24.24 -13.25
C GLN A 182 13.58 -23.00 -14.10
N GLU A 183 12.30 -22.68 -14.29
CA GLU A 183 11.87 -21.48 -15.01
C GLU A 183 12.31 -20.19 -14.30
N VAL A 184 12.18 -20.14 -12.97
CA VAL A 184 12.65 -19.01 -12.16
C VAL A 184 14.17 -18.85 -12.27
N HIS A 185 14.92 -19.95 -12.21
CA HIS A 185 16.37 -19.91 -12.39
C HIS A 185 16.78 -19.41 -13.77
N GLU A 186 16.05 -19.82 -14.82
CA GLU A 186 16.32 -19.37 -16.19
C GLU A 186 16.03 -17.87 -16.36
N LEU A 187 14.90 -17.38 -15.81
CA LEU A 187 14.53 -15.97 -15.83
C LEU A 187 15.55 -15.10 -15.09
N LEU A 188 16.05 -15.55 -13.93
CA LEU A 188 17.08 -14.84 -13.17
C LEU A 188 18.41 -14.78 -13.94
N GLY A 189 18.78 -15.87 -14.64
CA GLY A 189 19.98 -15.89 -15.49
C GLY A 189 19.89 -14.86 -16.64
N ARG A 190 18.73 -14.78 -17.30
CA ARG A 190 18.50 -13.79 -18.38
C ARG A 190 18.53 -12.36 -17.85
N ALA A 191 17.90 -12.10 -16.70
CA ALA A 191 17.91 -10.78 -16.08
C ALA A 191 19.34 -10.30 -15.70
N GLN A 192 20.16 -11.20 -15.16
CA GLN A 192 21.56 -10.89 -14.84
C GLN A 192 22.39 -10.58 -16.10
N ALA A 193 22.18 -11.31 -17.19
CA ALA A 193 22.86 -11.06 -18.46
C ALA A 193 22.50 -9.68 -19.03
N HIS A 194 21.21 -9.31 -19.03
CA HIS A 194 20.76 -7.99 -19.48
C HIS A 194 21.30 -6.86 -18.58
N TRP A 195 21.40 -7.07 -17.28
CA TRP A 195 21.99 -6.11 -16.36
C TRP A 195 23.49 -5.88 -16.64
N ALA A 196 24.25 -6.95 -16.86
CA ALA A 196 25.66 -6.86 -17.20
C ALA A 196 25.88 -6.12 -18.53
N GLU A 197 25.04 -6.37 -19.53
CA GLU A 197 25.09 -5.65 -20.80
C GLU A 197 24.75 -4.16 -20.65
N TYR A 198 23.74 -3.83 -19.85
CA TYR A 198 23.40 -2.44 -19.53
C TYR A 198 24.56 -1.71 -18.85
N GLN A 199 25.24 -2.34 -17.89
CA GLN A 199 26.42 -1.76 -17.24
C GLN A 199 27.57 -1.52 -18.23
N ARG A 200 27.80 -2.47 -19.16
CA ARG A 200 28.80 -2.30 -20.22
C ARG A 200 28.48 -1.12 -21.14
N LEU A 201 27.22 -0.96 -21.53
CA LEU A 201 26.77 0.14 -22.38
C LEU A 201 26.82 1.49 -21.65
N LYS A 202 26.46 1.51 -20.36
CA LYS A 202 26.55 2.71 -19.52
C LYS A 202 28.00 3.18 -19.38
N GLY A 203 28.95 2.26 -19.20
CA GLY A 203 30.39 2.58 -19.14
C GLY A 203 30.93 3.20 -20.44
N ARG A 204 30.45 2.76 -21.61
CA ARG A 204 30.86 3.30 -22.92
C ARG A 204 30.25 4.66 -23.29
N ARG A 205 29.19 5.09 -22.60
CA ARG A 205 28.52 6.38 -22.84
C ARG A 205 29.07 7.53 -21.99
N GLY A 206 29.99 7.22 -21.07
CA GLY A 206 30.63 8.18 -20.17
C GLY A 206 32.05 8.60 -20.57
N GLU A 207 32.57 8.09 -21.70
CA GLU A 207 33.75 8.61 -22.41
C GLU A 207 33.30 9.46 -23.61
#